data_AF-A0A919LV42-F1
#
_entry.id   AF-A0A919LV42-F1
#
_cell.length_a   1.000
_cell.length_b   1.000
_cell.length_c   1.000
_cell.angle_alpha   90.00
_cell.angle_beta   90.00
_cell.angle_gamma   90.00
#
_symmetry.space_group_name_H-M   'P 1'
#
loop_
_entity.id
_entity.type
_entity.pdbx_description
1 polymer ?
#
loop_
_entity_poly.entity_id
_entity_poly.type
_entity_poly.pdbx_seq_one_letter_code
_entity_poly.pdbx_strand_id
1 'polypeptide(L)'
;MTALDMKGFSLTAIVLEESIEKALLSDVETASWQKPVQPRTINVVPSTLDSARVDFTPSANPQVGDYVAQVTGALIDLEEHLNALDAKVGDGDTGSTFAAGRARLPSGSSVSSCP
;
A
#
# COMPACT_ATOMS: atom_id res chain seq x y z
N MET A 1 0.49 -36.43 -6.55
CA MET A 1 -0.80 -36.66 -7.25
C MET A 1 -1.26 -35.32 -7.79
N THR A 2 -1.46 -35.20 -9.10
CA THR A 2 -1.98 -33.98 -9.71
C THR A 2 -3.18 -34.33 -10.59
N ALA A 3 -4.16 -33.44 -10.65
CA ALA A 3 -5.23 -33.46 -11.63
C ALA A 3 -4.94 -32.30 -12.60
N LEU A 4 -4.51 -32.64 -13.82
CA LEU A 4 -3.88 -31.80 -14.85
C LEU A 4 -3.99 -30.27 -14.69
N ASP A 5 -5.22 -29.74 -14.63
CA ASP A 5 -5.52 -28.31 -14.56
C ASP A 5 -6.64 -27.99 -13.56
N MET A 6 -6.68 -28.71 -12.44
CA MET A 6 -7.63 -28.40 -11.37
C MET A 6 -7.08 -27.28 -10.48
N LYS A 7 -7.82 -26.17 -10.40
CA LYS A 7 -7.58 -25.09 -9.42
C LYS A 7 -8.06 -25.50 -8.02
N GLY A 8 -7.46 -26.54 -7.46
CA GLY A 8 -7.79 -27.07 -6.14
C GLY A 8 -6.56 -27.61 -5.43
N PHE A 9 -6.67 -27.74 -4.11
CA PHE A 9 -5.65 -28.37 -3.26
C PHE A 9 -6.29 -29.48 -2.45
N SER A 10 -5.46 -30.36 -1.90
CA SER A 10 -5.89 -31.43 -0.99
C SER A 10 -5.14 -31.33 0.32
N LEU A 11 -5.82 -31.67 1.41
CA LEU A 11 -5.24 -31.81 2.74
C LEU A 11 -5.32 -33.27 3.13
N THR A 12 -4.19 -33.86 3.46
CA THR A 12 -4.10 -35.24 3.95
C THR A 12 -3.56 -35.20 5.37
N ALA A 13 -4.24 -35.89 6.28
CA ALA A 13 -3.80 -36.07 7.65
C ALA A 13 -3.54 -37.56 7.91
N ILE A 14 -2.48 -37.86 8.67
CA ILE A 14 -2.12 -39.20 9.12
C ILE A 14 -1.86 -39.13 10.63
N VAL A 15 -2.28 -40.16 11.36
CA VAL A 15 -1.96 -40.29 12.78
C VAL A 15 -0.48 -40.65 12.90
N LEU A 16 0.28 -39.88 13.67
CA LEU A 16 1.69 -40.12 13.89
C LEU A 16 1.90 -41.14 15.02
N GLU A 17 2.31 -42.33 14.64
CA GLU A 17 2.93 -43.32 15.53
C GLU A 17 4.45 -43.23 15.41
N GLU A 18 5.19 -43.70 16.42
CA GLU A 18 6.67 -43.58 16.47
C GLU A 18 7.35 -44.20 15.22
N SER A 19 6.84 -45.32 14.74
CA SER A 19 7.33 -46.00 13.53
C SER A 19 7.07 -45.17 12.26
N ILE A 20 5.92 -44.51 12.17
CA ILE A 20 5.49 -43.70 11.03
C ILE A 20 6.29 -42.41 11.00
N GLU A 21 6.44 -41.73 12.14
CA GLU A 21 7.23 -40.50 12.25
C GLU A 21 8.69 -40.75 11.82
N LYS A 22 9.30 -41.82 12.33
CA LYS A 22 10.67 -42.20 11.95
C LYS A 22 10.80 -42.52 10.46
N ALA A 23 9.80 -43.18 9.87
CA ALA A 23 9.80 -43.48 8.44
C ALA A 23 9.66 -42.20 7.59
N LEU A 24 8.78 -41.26 7.97
CA LEU A 24 8.55 -40.02 7.23
C LEU A 24 9.76 -39.07 7.25
N LEU A 25 10.54 -39.08 8.34
CA LEU A 25 11.74 -38.26 8.50
C LEU A 25 13.00 -38.89 7.90
N SER A 26 12.94 -40.16 7.48
CA SER A 26 14.08 -40.86 6.90
C SER A 26 14.50 -40.29 5.54
N ASP A 27 15.78 -40.38 5.23
CA ASP A 27 16.30 -39.98 3.92
C ASP A 27 15.88 -40.98 2.85
N VAL A 28 15.45 -40.47 1.70
CA VAL A 28 15.04 -41.28 0.55
C VAL A 28 15.62 -40.69 -0.73
N GLU A 29 15.93 -41.55 -1.70
CA GLU A 29 16.52 -41.17 -2.99
C GLU A 29 15.46 -40.90 -4.07
N THR A 30 14.21 -40.67 -3.68
CA THR A 30 13.11 -40.47 -4.63
C THR A 30 13.01 -39.00 -5.06
N ALA A 31 12.82 -38.77 -6.36
CA ALA A 31 12.89 -37.44 -6.97
C ALA A 31 11.80 -36.44 -6.53
N SER A 32 10.73 -36.89 -5.86
CA SER A 32 9.58 -36.05 -5.52
C SER A 32 9.13 -36.14 -4.07
N TRP A 33 9.92 -36.77 -3.19
CA TRP A 33 9.63 -36.76 -1.76
C TRP A 33 9.97 -35.39 -1.15
N GLN A 34 9.01 -34.80 -0.46
CA GLN A 34 9.21 -33.57 0.29
C GLN A 34 9.42 -33.92 1.75
N LYS A 35 10.57 -33.52 2.32
CA LYS A 35 10.85 -33.74 3.74
C LYS A 35 9.82 -32.98 4.58
N PRO A 36 9.19 -33.62 5.58
CA PRO A 36 8.29 -32.93 6.50
C PRO A 36 8.99 -31.76 7.20
N VAL A 37 8.32 -30.60 7.25
CA VAL A 37 8.82 -29.41 7.96
C VAL A 37 7.79 -29.03 9.03
N GLN A 38 8.26 -28.79 10.24
CA GLN A 38 7.42 -28.31 11.35
C GLN A 38 6.81 -26.94 11.00
N PRO A 39 5.48 -26.76 11.13
CA PRO A 39 4.85 -25.45 10.99
C PRO A 39 5.52 -24.45 11.93
N ARG A 40 5.97 -23.32 11.37
CA ARG A 40 6.65 -22.28 12.16
C ARG A 40 5.65 -21.24 12.62
N THR A 41 5.81 -20.77 13.85
CA THR A 41 5.12 -19.57 14.31
C THR A 41 5.55 -18.38 13.46
N ILE A 42 4.60 -17.54 13.08
CA ILE A 42 4.88 -16.29 12.36
C ILE A 42 5.60 -15.35 13.32
N ASN A 43 6.84 -14.99 13.01
CA ASN A 43 7.59 -14.02 13.78
C ASN A 43 7.34 -12.61 13.22
N VAL A 44 6.78 -11.72 14.04
CA VAL A 44 6.60 -10.31 13.70
C VAL A 44 7.80 -9.55 14.26
N VAL A 45 8.60 -8.98 13.36
CA VAL A 45 9.78 -8.18 13.74
C VAL A 45 9.41 -6.70 13.61
N PRO A 46 9.70 -5.85 14.62
CA PRO A 46 9.47 -4.42 14.51
C PRO A 46 10.34 -3.83 13.40
N SER A 47 9.74 -2.97 12.58
CA SER A 47 10.44 -2.21 11.55
C SER A 47 11.00 -0.93 12.15
N THR A 48 12.21 -0.55 11.75
CA THR A 48 12.86 0.72 12.14
C THR A 48 12.54 1.87 11.17
N LEU A 49 11.52 1.71 10.32
CA LEU A 49 11.11 2.77 9.40
C LEU A 49 10.42 3.88 10.19
N ASP A 50 11.11 5.00 10.33
CA ASP A 50 10.51 6.26 10.75
C ASP A 50 9.54 6.76 9.67
N SER A 51 8.58 7.58 10.09
CA SER A 51 7.58 8.13 9.17
C SER A 51 8.28 8.90 8.05
N ALA A 52 7.89 8.67 6.80
CA ALA A 52 8.35 9.46 5.66
C ALA A 52 7.76 10.88 5.63
N ARG A 53 7.08 11.30 6.71
CA ARG A 53 6.52 12.63 6.83
C ARG A 53 7.67 13.61 7.01
N VAL A 54 7.77 14.54 6.07
CA VAL A 54 8.73 15.64 6.17
C VAL A 54 8.13 16.67 7.12
N ASP A 55 8.78 16.87 8.26
CA ASP A 55 8.50 18.01 9.12
C ASP A 55 8.97 19.28 8.41
N PHE A 56 8.10 20.30 8.37
CA PHE A 56 8.44 21.59 7.80
C PHE A 56 7.94 22.72 8.70
N THR A 57 8.73 23.78 8.80
CA THR A 57 8.32 25.04 9.44
C THR A 57 7.79 25.97 8.35
N PRO A 58 6.54 26.47 8.45
CA PRO A 58 6.02 27.43 7.48
C PRO A 58 6.88 28.70 7.41
N SER A 59 7.20 29.15 6.20
CA SER A 59 7.85 30.46 6.01
C SER A 59 6.81 31.57 6.02
N ALA A 60 7.15 32.70 6.66
CA ALA A 60 6.31 33.90 6.65
C ALA A 60 6.63 34.76 5.42
N ASN A 61 6.23 34.31 4.22
CA ASN A 61 6.38 35.07 2.99
C ASN A 61 5.00 35.33 2.35
N PRO A 62 4.40 36.52 2.57
CA PRO A 62 3.06 36.83 2.06
C PRO A 62 3.00 36.83 0.53
N GLN A 63 4.03 37.32 -0.16
CA GLN A 63 4.06 37.36 -1.62
C GLN A 63 4.02 35.95 -2.24
N VAL A 64 4.76 35.00 -1.68
CA VAL A 64 4.73 33.60 -2.14
C VAL A 64 3.39 32.93 -1.78
N GLY A 65 2.84 33.24 -0.61
CA GLY A 65 1.50 32.79 -0.22
C GLY A 65 0.42 33.24 -1.21
N ASP A 66 0.48 34.50 -1.66
CA ASP A 66 -0.46 35.06 -2.62
C ASP A 66 -0.34 34.39 -3.99
N TYR A 67 0.88 34.08 -4.46
CA TYR A 67 1.06 33.34 -5.71
C TYR A 67 0.48 31.92 -5.62
N VAL A 68 0.73 31.20 -4.53
CA VAL A 68 0.18 29.85 -4.32
C VAL A 68 -1.35 29.90 -4.26
N ALA A 69 -1.92 30.90 -3.58
CA ALA A 69 -3.36 31.09 -3.53
C ALA A 69 -3.98 31.39 -4.90
N GLN A 70 -3.35 32.26 -5.70
CA GLN A 70 -3.83 32.61 -7.05
C GLN A 70 -3.76 31.42 -8.01
N VAL A 71 -2.62 30.71 -8.04
CA VAL A 71 -2.44 29.56 -8.94
C VAL A 71 -3.40 28.44 -8.56
N THR A 72 -3.53 28.13 -7.28
CA THR A 72 -4.45 27.07 -6.83
C THR A 72 -5.92 27.46 -6.97
N GLY A 73 -6.26 28.75 -6.83
CA GLY A 73 -7.60 29.26 -7.13
C GLY A 73 -7.96 29.08 -8.60
N ALA A 74 -7.07 29.50 -9.51
CA ALA A 74 -7.29 29.33 -10.95
C ALA A 74 -7.45 27.85 -11.36
N LEU A 75 -6.75 26.92 -10.70
CA LEU A 75 -6.89 25.49 -10.97
C LEU A 75 -8.25 24.92 -10.53
N ILE A 76 -8.85 25.45 -9.46
CA ILE A 76 -10.18 25.06 -8.99
C ILE A 76 -11.27 25.64 -9.87
N ASP A 77 -11.14 26.93 -10.24
CA ASP A 77 -12.10 27.60 -11.11
C ASP A 77 -12.20 26.93 -12.50
N LEU A 78 -11.15 26.21 -12.90
CA LEU A 78 -11.08 25.45 -14.15
C LEU A 78 -11.41 23.96 -13.98
N GLU A 79 -11.88 23.50 -12.82
CA GLU A 79 -12.14 22.08 -12.54
C GLU A 79 -12.97 21.38 -13.64
N GLU A 80 -14.14 21.93 -13.99
CA GLU A 80 -15.01 21.34 -15.01
C GLU A 80 -14.35 21.32 -16.40
N HIS A 81 -13.61 22.37 -16.75
CA HIS A 81 -12.91 22.46 -18.03
C HIS A 81 -11.73 21.48 -18.12
N LEU A 82 -11.00 21.28 -17.01
CA LEU A 82 -9.90 20.33 -16.92
C LEU A 82 -10.42 18.89 -17.00
N ASN A 83 -11.51 18.58 -16.30
CA ASN A 83 -12.19 17.28 -16.40
C ASN A 83 -12.71 17.03 -17.83
N ALA A 84 -13.27 18.05 -18.48
CA ALA A 84 -13.77 17.93 -19.86
C ALA A 84 -12.67 17.74 -20.91
N LEU A 85 -11.45 18.25 -20.66
CA LEU A 85 -10.29 17.99 -21.51
C LEU A 85 -9.73 16.58 -21.27
N ASP A 86 -9.63 16.18 -20.00
CA ASP A 86 -9.11 14.89 -19.59
C ASP A 86 -10.02 13.73 -20.03
N ALA A 87 -11.34 13.89 -19.93
CA ALA A 87 -12.31 12.87 -20.37
C ALA A 87 -12.22 12.52 -21.86
N LYS A 88 -11.52 13.32 -22.69
CA LYS A 88 -11.32 13.01 -24.12
C LYS A 88 -10.31 11.89 -24.37
N VAL A 89 -9.34 11.71 -23.47
CA VAL A 89 -8.21 10.77 -23.65
C VAL A 89 -7.74 10.09 -22.34
N GLY A 90 -8.35 10.41 -21.20
CA GLY A 90 -8.05 9.92 -19.85
C GLY A 90 -9.32 9.52 -19.08
N ASP A 91 -9.26 9.53 -17.75
CA ASP A 91 -10.37 9.13 -16.85
C ASP A 91 -11.28 10.30 -16.45
N GLY A 92 -10.89 11.55 -16.75
CA GLY A 92 -11.73 12.72 -16.61
C GLY A 92 -11.77 13.29 -15.20
N ASP A 93 -10.79 12.94 -14.35
CA ASP A 93 -10.76 13.34 -12.95
C ASP A 93 -9.72 14.43 -12.64
N THR A 94 -8.89 14.83 -13.62
CA THR A 94 -7.75 15.73 -13.43
C THR A 94 -8.09 17.03 -12.65
N GLY A 95 -9.20 17.69 -12.99
CA GLY A 95 -9.67 18.88 -12.28
C GLY A 95 -10.07 18.58 -10.84
N SER A 96 -10.79 17.47 -10.62
CA SER A 96 -11.20 17.03 -9.28
C SER A 96 -10.00 16.61 -8.41
N THR A 97 -8.95 16.04 -9.03
CA THR A 97 -7.67 15.71 -8.39
C THR A 97 -6.94 16.98 -7.94
N PHE A 98 -6.94 18.06 -8.74
CA PHE A 98 -6.37 19.35 -8.33
C PHE A 98 -7.19 20.03 -7.21
N ALA A 99 -8.51 19.99 -7.29
CA ALA A 99 -9.40 20.53 -6.25
C ALA A 99 -9.21 19.80 -4.90
N ALA A 100 -9.08 18.48 -4.92
CA ALA A 100 -8.76 17.68 -3.74
C ALA A 100 -7.37 18.02 -3.17
N GLY A 101 -6.39 18.35 -4.04
CA GLY A 101 -5.07 18.84 -3.65
C GLY A 101 -5.12 20.16 -2.89
N ARG A 102 -5.99 21.10 -3.30
CA ARG A 102 -6.20 22.38 -2.59
C ARG A 102 -6.63 22.17 -1.15
N ALA A 103 -7.56 21.25 -0.90
CA ALA A 103 -8.11 21.01 0.44
C ALA A 103 -7.04 20.55 1.45
N ARG A 104 -5.88 20.06 0.96
CA ARG A 104 -4.74 19.64 1.78
C ARG A 104 -3.72 20.75 2.03
N LEU A 105 -3.82 21.89 1.32
CA LEU A 105 -2.99 23.06 1.58
C LEU A 105 -3.55 23.82 2.79
N PRO A 106 -2.72 24.14 3.80
CA PRO A 106 -3.16 24.94 4.93
C PRO A 106 -3.64 26.31 4.42
N SER A 107 -4.90 26.64 4.70
CA SER A 107 -5.39 28.02 4.55
C SER A 107 -4.56 28.88 5.52
N GLY A 108 -3.69 29.73 4.97
CA GLY A 108 -2.89 30.65 5.75
C GLY A 108 -3.79 31.34 6.78
N SER A 109 -3.35 31.32 8.05
CA SER A 109 -4.04 31.81 9.27
C SER A 109 -4.76 30.73 10.09
N SER A 110 -3.99 29.96 10.86
CA SER A 110 -4.23 29.62 12.28
C SER A 110 -3.54 28.29 12.64
N VAL A 111 -2.21 28.33 12.79
CA VAL A 111 -1.54 27.32 13.62
C VAL A 111 -1.81 27.73 15.07
N SER A 112 -2.97 27.33 15.59
CA SER A 112 -3.17 27.23 17.03
C SER A 112 -2.38 26.02 17.50
N SER A 113 -1.20 26.29 18.05
CA SER A 113 -0.40 25.31 18.77
C SER A 113 -1.26 24.68 19.87
N CYS A 114 -1.55 23.38 19.78
CA CYS A 114 -2.01 22.58 20.91
C CYS A 114 -0.81 21.82 21.49
N PRO A 115 -0.79 21.59 22.83
CA PRO A 115 0.39 21.18 23.59
C PRO A 115 0.85 19.75 23.33
#